data_AF-A2DWX3-F1
#
_entry.id   AF-A2DWX3-F1
#
_cell.length_a   1.000
_cell.length_b   1.000
_cell.length_c   1.000
_cell.angle_alpha   90.00
_cell.angle_beta   90.00
_cell.angle_gamma   90.00
#
_symmetry.space_group_name_H-M   'P 1'
#
loop_
_entity.id
_entity.type
_entity.pdbx_description
1 polymer ?
#
loop_
_entity_poly.entity_id
_entity_poly.type
_entity_poly.pdbx_seq_one_letter_code
_entity_poly.pdbx_strand_id
1 'polypeptide(L)'
;MKPIQISSISNNVKVSEELKEEDVEFVMTELQAMDNNLQLHALIYIRNALQKPYAGELITKFPDIFVFIVGLARDGDTDDIRGYAIEDIALSIKLPDCPTRALEKTPHFCDALLNYLQNNAPWIEYTIAIISFLFDFEECRETFLSQNIIQILAENQFAVDVSPIISQIFRFYEITPEVCSLIPIIYQELEIENNITIANALSALTSLIQKLSYDENLAQSVNINIDEIHSKILQLLSSDDKTIQSSAFRTLEVLGVVTEADVNACCLCLNSNDSATYASRYLEKCASLWAETYSDLITKAVVDNLDNYNFSTKRQVLKLLNITAPYITDINESLPNIFGTYLSDKLIGRQLIKGLYQLCTRIASNGDGHWFFSSLEDYLDDIESYTEDKNQSVAECASHIIEFIANQ
;
A
#
# COMPACT_ATOMS: atom_id res chain seq x y z
N MET A 1 3.81 43.85 20.93
CA MET A 1 2.45 43.96 20.37
C MET A 1 1.52 43.11 21.22
N LYS A 2 0.35 43.64 21.59
CA LYS A 2 -0.66 42.91 22.36
C LYS A 2 -1.41 41.93 21.44
N PRO A 3 -1.90 40.78 21.96
CA PRO A 3 -2.71 39.85 21.17
C PRO A 3 -4.04 40.54 20.81
N ILE A 4 -4.42 40.46 19.53
CA ILE A 4 -5.78 40.80 19.10
C ILE A 4 -6.68 39.65 19.55
N GLN A 5 -7.66 39.95 20.40
CA GLN A 5 -8.74 39.02 20.75
C GLN A 5 -9.66 38.90 19.53
N ILE A 6 -9.75 37.68 18.97
CA ILE A 6 -10.74 37.31 17.97
C ILE A 6 -12.08 37.18 18.70
N SER A 7 -12.96 38.19 18.56
CA SER A 7 -14.35 38.08 18.96
C SER A 7 -15.23 37.86 17.72
N SER A 8 -15.82 36.65 17.68
CA SER A 8 -17.10 36.27 17.05
C SER A 8 -17.21 36.20 15.51
N ILE A 9 -16.45 35.31 14.87
CA ILE A 9 -17.06 34.42 13.87
C ILE A 9 -17.17 33.06 14.57
N SER A 10 -18.39 32.60 14.85
CA SER A 10 -18.58 31.32 15.51
C SER A 10 -18.21 30.20 14.53
N ASN A 11 -17.39 29.23 14.94
CA ASN A 11 -17.15 27.97 14.21
C ASN A 11 -18.43 27.12 13.98
N ASN A 12 -19.62 27.63 14.29
CA ASN A 12 -20.91 26.98 14.14
C ASN A 12 -21.67 27.50 12.92
N VAL A 13 -21.08 27.40 11.73
CA VAL A 13 -21.83 27.57 10.47
C VAL A 13 -22.61 26.27 10.22
N LYS A 14 -23.94 26.32 10.32
CA LYS A 14 -24.80 25.16 10.05
C LYS A 14 -24.93 24.93 8.54
N VAL A 15 -24.35 23.84 8.07
CA VAL A 15 -24.60 23.31 6.72
C VAL A 15 -25.90 22.48 6.76
N SER A 16 -26.77 22.67 5.78
CA SER A 16 -27.99 21.87 5.55
C SER A 16 -27.69 20.36 5.42
N GLU A 17 -28.67 19.50 5.70
CA GLU A 17 -28.52 18.03 5.50
C GLU A 17 -28.56 17.64 4.02
N GLU A 18 -29.13 18.50 3.16
CA GLU A 18 -29.18 18.39 1.71
C GLU A 18 -28.61 19.65 1.08
N LEU A 19 -27.75 19.50 0.07
CA LEU A 19 -27.09 20.62 -0.62
C LEU A 19 -28.09 21.31 -1.57
N LYS A 20 -28.50 22.54 -1.28
CA LYS A 20 -29.44 23.30 -2.12
C LYS A 20 -28.69 24.23 -3.07
N GLU A 21 -29.22 24.45 -4.27
CA GLU A 21 -28.64 25.39 -5.25
C GLU A 21 -28.53 26.82 -4.69
N GLU A 22 -29.52 27.26 -3.91
CA GLU A 22 -29.50 28.57 -3.23
C GLU A 22 -28.32 28.72 -2.25
N ASP A 23 -27.96 27.64 -1.54
CA ASP A 23 -26.81 27.64 -0.63
C ASP A 23 -25.50 27.81 -1.41
N VAL A 24 -25.43 27.26 -2.63
CA VAL A 24 -24.27 27.35 -3.51
C VAL A 24 -24.13 28.74 -4.13
N GLU A 25 -25.21 29.33 -4.61
CA GLU A 25 -25.21 30.71 -5.13
C GLU A 25 -24.77 31.71 -4.05
N PHE A 26 -25.21 31.49 -2.82
CA PHE A 26 -24.80 32.30 -1.66
C PHE A 26 -23.30 32.18 -1.40
N VAL A 27 -22.77 30.96 -1.29
CA VAL A 27 -21.34 30.69 -1.07
C VAL A 27 -20.48 31.28 -2.19
N MET A 28 -20.90 31.13 -3.45
CA MET A 28 -20.19 31.70 -4.60
C MET A 28 -20.13 33.22 -4.55
N THR A 29 -21.22 33.87 -4.14
CA THR A 29 -21.26 35.33 -3.97
C THR A 29 -20.30 35.79 -2.89
N GLU A 30 -20.22 35.05 -1.77
CA GLU A 30 -19.30 35.37 -0.67
C GLU A 30 -17.83 35.13 -1.03
N LEU A 31 -17.50 34.07 -1.76
CA LEU A 31 -16.15 33.82 -2.28
C LEU A 31 -15.67 34.95 -3.20
N GLN A 32 -16.57 35.51 -4.00
CA GLN A 32 -16.28 36.60 -4.95
C GLN A 32 -16.26 37.98 -4.30
N ALA A 33 -16.70 38.10 -3.05
CA ALA A 33 -16.72 39.37 -2.36
C ALA A 33 -15.29 39.89 -2.12
N MET A 34 -15.11 41.21 -2.16
CA MET A 34 -13.86 41.87 -1.73
C MET A 34 -13.79 42.04 -0.20
N ASP A 35 -14.58 41.27 0.55
CA ASP A 35 -14.65 41.32 2.01
C ASP A 35 -14.08 40.02 2.59
N ASN A 36 -12.98 40.15 3.34
CA ASN A 36 -12.28 39.02 3.94
C ASN A 36 -13.14 38.20 4.91
N ASN A 37 -14.12 38.83 5.60
CA ASN A 37 -15.00 38.09 6.50
C ASN A 37 -16.01 37.24 5.73
N LEU A 38 -16.50 37.74 4.59
CA LEU A 38 -17.40 36.99 3.71
C LEU A 38 -16.65 35.81 3.07
N GLN A 39 -15.44 36.04 2.55
CA GLN A 39 -14.62 34.97 1.99
C GLN A 39 -14.29 33.90 3.03
N LEU A 40 -13.92 34.30 4.24
CA LEU A 40 -13.64 33.35 5.33
C LEU A 40 -14.89 32.57 5.75
N HIS A 41 -16.05 33.24 5.82
CA HIS A 41 -17.32 32.58 6.10
C HIS A 41 -17.64 31.50 5.05
N ALA A 42 -17.46 31.83 3.76
CA ALA A 42 -17.65 30.88 2.67
C ALA A 42 -16.70 29.67 2.75
N LEU A 43 -15.41 29.89 3.01
CA LEU A 43 -14.44 28.81 3.18
C LEU A 43 -14.80 27.90 4.36
N ILE A 44 -15.19 28.46 5.51
CA ILE A 44 -15.65 27.67 6.66
C ILE A 44 -16.90 26.83 6.29
N TYR A 45 -17.84 27.41 5.54
CA TYR A 45 -19.00 26.66 5.07
C TYR A 45 -18.59 25.48 4.19
N ILE A 46 -17.71 25.73 3.20
CA ILE A 46 -17.24 24.71 2.26
C ILE A 46 -16.53 23.58 3.00
N ARG A 47 -15.64 23.90 3.93
CA ARG A 47 -14.99 22.92 4.79
C ARG A 47 -15.98 22.03 5.53
N ASN A 48 -16.96 22.64 6.18
CA ASN A 48 -17.96 21.91 6.95
C ASN A 48 -18.81 21.01 6.02
N ALA A 49 -19.05 21.43 4.78
CA ALA A 49 -19.70 20.60 3.77
C ALA A 49 -18.81 19.44 3.30
N LEU A 50 -17.52 19.67 3.10
CA LEU A 50 -16.52 18.67 2.70
C LEU A 50 -16.25 17.59 3.75
N GLN A 51 -16.68 17.81 5.00
CA GLN A 51 -16.59 16.82 6.08
C GLN A 51 -17.85 15.94 6.20
N LYS A 52 -18.92 16.23 5.43
CA LYS A 52 -20.17 15.47 5.47
C LYS A 52 -20.14 14.25 4.53
N PRO A 53 -21.04 13.26 4.71
CA PRO A 53 -21.12 12.07 3.85
C PRO A 53 -21.32 12.37 2.36
N TYR A 54 -21.86 13.55 2.02
CA TYR A 54 -22.10 14.03 0.65
C TYR A 54 -21.04 15.04 0.16
N ALA A 55 -19.88 15.12 0.83
CA ALA A 55 -18.78 16.04 0.54
C ALA A 55 -18.40 16.14 -0.94
N GLY A 56 -18.44 15.01 -1.64
CA GLY A 56 -18.18 14.94 -3.07
C GLY A 56 -19.05 15.88 -3.90
N GLU A 57 -20.33 16.04 -3.55
CA GLU A 57 -21.30 16.69 -4.43
C GLU A 57 -21.07 18.20 -4.62
N LEU A 58 -20.58 18.91 -3.60
CA LEU A 58 -20.36 20.36 -3.67
C LEU A 58 -19.33 20.71 -4.76
N ILE A 59 -18.15 20.11 -4.65
CA ILE A 59 -17.01 20.41 -5.53
C ILE A 59 -17.18 19.76 -6.91
N THR A 60 -17.83 18.59 -6.98
CA THR A 60 -18.02 17.87 -8.26
C THR A 60 -19.15 18.46 -9.10
N LYS A 61 -20.26 18.89 -8.49
CA LYS A 61 -21.38 19.52 -9.22
C LYS A 61 -21.09 20.99 -9.54
N PHE A 62 -20.32 21.67 -8.70
CA PHE A 62 -20.03 23.09 -8.84
C PHE A 62 -18.51 23.34 -8.88
N PRO A 63 -17.83 22.94 -9.97
CA PRO A 63 -16.37 22.99 -10.06
C PRO A 63 -15.80 24.41 -9.98
N ASP A 64 -16.60 25.43 -10.29
CA ASP A 64 -16.19 26.83 -10.17
C ASP A 64 -15.85 27.21 -8.71
N ILE A 65 -16.53 26.62 -7.73
CA ILE A 65 -16.19 26.81 -6.30
C ILE A 65 -14.73 26.43 -6.07
N PHE A 66 -14.31 25.28 -6.60
CA PHE A 66 -12.95 24.81 -6.45
C PHE A 66 -11.94 25.76 -7.11
N VAL A 67 -12.26 26.28 -8.30
CA VAL A 67 -11.40 27.29 -8.97
C VAL A 67 -11.23 28.53 -8.08
N PHE A 68 -12.29 29.01 -7.44
CA PHE A 68 -12.20 30.14 -6.51
C PHE A 68 -11.37 29.81 -5.27
N ILE A 69 -11.54 28.63 -4.67
CA ILE A 69 -10.71 28.18 -3.54
C ILE A 69 -9.23 28.16 -3.94
N VAL A 70 -8.89 27.63 -5.11
CA VAL A 70 -7.50 27.62 -5.62
C VAL A 70 -6.95 29.04 -5.79
N GLY A 71 -7.78 29.97 -6.30
CA GLY A 71 -7.42 31.39 -6.38
C GLY A 71 -7.13 32.01 -5.01
N LEU A 72 -7.99 31.76 -4.02
CA LEU A 72 -7.82 32.26 -2.64
C LEU A 72 -6.64 31.60 -1.92
N ALA A 73 -6.36 30.33 -2.21
CA ALA A 73 -5.19 29.64 -1.69
C ALA A 73 -3.88 30.26 -2.19
N ARG A 74 -3.86 30.82 -3.41
CA ARG A 74 -2.70 31.51 -3.99
C ARG A 74 -2.60 32.97 -3.51
N ASP A 75 -3.69 33.73 -3.67
CA ASP A 75 -3.69 35.20 -3.59
C ASP A 75 -4.53 35.75 -2.43
N GLY A 76 -4.98 34.90 -1.49
CA GLY A 76 -5.80 35.35 -0.37
C GLY A 76 -5.14 36.46 0.44
N ASP A 77 -5.90 37.53 0.72
CA ASP A 77 -5.41 38.75 1.38
C ASP A 77 -4.82 38.50 2.78
N THR A 78 -5.29 37.46 3.46
CA THR A 78 -4.85 37.09 4.81
C THR A 78 -4.33 35.67 4.87
N ASP A 79 -3.46 35.41 5.86
CA ASP A 79 -2.99 34.06 6.16
C ASP A 79 -4.16 33.13 6.53
N ASP A 80 -5.19 33.65 7.20
CA ASP A 80 -6.39 32.87 7.51
C ASP A 80 -7.10 32.41 6.23
N ILE A 81 -7.34 33.30 5.25
CA ILE A 81 -7.99 32.93 3.99
C ILE A 81 -7.15 31.88 3.23
N ARG A 82 -5.83 32.10 3.13
CA ARG A 82 -4.93 31.17 2.46
C ARG A 82 -4.90 29.81 3.14
N GLY A 83 -4.77 29.78 4.47
CA GLY A 83 -4.80 28.54 5.25
C GLY A 83 -6.12 27.82 5.10
N TYR A 84 -7.24 28.54 5.16
CA TYR A 84 -8.54 27.92 5.02
C TYR A 84 -8.75 27.29 3.65
N ALA A 85 -8.36 28.00 2.59
CA ALA A 85 -8.44 27.52 1.22
C ALA A 85 -7.50 26.33 0.95
N ILE A 86 -6.26 26.34 1.49
CA ILE A 86 -5.32 25.23 1.36
C ILE A 86 -5.86 23.95 2.02
N GLU A 87 -6.41 24.06 3.22
CA GLU A 87 -7.09 22.95 3.89
C GLU A 87 -8.26 22.39 3.05
N ASP A 88 -9.09 23.26 2.49
CA ASP A 88 -10.25 22.85 1.69
C ASP A 88 -9.81 22.17 0.39
N ILE A 89 -8.70 22.60 -0.23
CA ILE A 89 -8.07 21.89 -1.35
C ILE A 89 -7.59 20.51 -0.92
N ALA A 90 -6.88 20.40 0.21
CA ALA A 90 -6.35 19.13 0.70
C ALA A 90 -7.45 18.12 1.07
N LEU A 91 -8.64 18.59 1.48
CA LEU A 91 -9.83 17.76 1.64
C LEU A 91 -10.42 17.36 0.28
N SER A 92 -10.48 18.31 -0.66
CA SER A 92 -11.09 18.11 -1.98
C SER A 92 -10.32 17.10 -2.85
N ILE A 93 -8.99 17.13 -2.86
CA ILE A 93 -8.16 16.22 -3.69
C ILE A 93 -8.29 14.74 -3.30
N LYS A 94 -8.89 14.44 -2.14
CA LYS A 94 -9.20 13.06 -1.71
C LYS A 94 -10.49 12.53 -2.36
N LEU A 95 -11.26 13.37 -3.04
CA LEU A 95 -12.52 13.01 -3.69
C LEU A 95 -12.23 12.45 -5.10
N PRO A 96 -12.89 11.34 -5.52
CA PRO A 96 -12.64 10.70 -6.81
C PRO A 96 -12.78 11.61 -8.04
N ASP A 97 -13.72 12.57 -8.00
CA ASP A 97 -14.06 13.44 -9.13
C ASP A 97 -13.62 14.90 -8.90
N CYS A 98 -12.61 15.14 -8.04
CA CYS A 98 -12.08 16.48 -7.80
C CYS A 98 -11.65 17.14 -9.13
N PRO A 99 -11.98 18.43 -9.39
CA PRO A 99 -11.60 19.11 -10.63
C PRO A 99 -10.12 19.56 -10.61
N THR A 100 -9.20 18.58 -10.60
CA THR A 100 -7.74 18.75 -10.46
C THR A 100 -7.11 19.69 -11.49
N ARG A 101 -7.71 19.77 -12.68
CA ARG A 101 -7.30 20.69 -13.75
C ARG A 101 -7.24 22.16 -13.31
N ALA A 102 -8.04 22.54 -12.31
CA ALA A 102 -7.97 23.89 -11.76
C ALA A 102 -6.63 24.18 -11.07
N LEU A 103 -6.04 23.18 -10.40
CA LEU A 103 -4.73 23.31 -9.75
C LEU A 103 -3.63 23.47 -10.80
N GLU A 104 -3.60 22.57 -11.80
CA GLU A 104 -2.61 22.58 -12.89
C GLU A 104 -2.64 23.89 -13.67
N LYS A 105 -3.84 24.40 -13.97
CA LYS A 105 -4.01 25.59 -14.81
C LYS A 105 -3.91 26.91 -14.07
N THR A 106 -3.86 26.90 -12.74
CA THR A 106 -3.73 28.15 -11.99
C THR A 106 -2.28 28.62 -12.06
N PRO A 107 -2.00 29.78 -12.71
CA PRO A 107 -0.64 30.27 -12.85
C PRO A 107 0.01 30.49 -11.48
N HIS A 108 1.29 30.16 -11.34
CA HIS A 108 2.07 30.38 -10.11
C HIS A 108 1.53 29.66 -8.85
N PHE A 109 0.60 28.72 -8.99
CA PHE A 109 0.09 27.98 -7.84
C PHE A 109 1.18 27.11 -7.21
N CYS A 110 1.96 26.40 -8.03
CA CYS A 110 3.13 25.64 -7.57
C CYS A 110 4.15 26.54 -6.83
N ASP A 111 4.41 27.74 -7.35
CA ASP A 111 5.33 28.71 -6.75
C ASP A 111 4.84 29.13 -5.35
N ALA A 112 3.53 29.37 -5.21
CA ALA A 112 2.91 29.71 -3.93
C ALA A 112 3.05 28.55 -2.92
N LEU A 113 2.81 27.31 -3.34
CA LEU A 113 2.96 26.12 -2.48
C LEU A 113 4.41 25.93 -2.02
N LEU A 114 5.39 26.10 -2.91
CA LEU A 114 6.80 26.04 -2.55
C LEU A 114 7.19 27.15 -1.58
N ASN A 115 6.66 28.35 -1.77
CA ASN A 115 6.88 29.45 -0.84
C ASN A 115 6.27 29.15 0.54
N TYR A 116 5.10 28.50 0.62
CA TYR A 116 4.53 28.06 1.90
C TYR A 116 5.37 26.97 2.57
N LEU A 117 5.91 26.05 1.78
CA LEU A 117 6.84 25.01 2.25
C LEU A 117 8.13 25.61 2.81
N GLN A 118 8.77 26.49 2.06
CA GLN A 118 10.03 27.13 2.45
C GLN A 118 9.90 27.98 3.72
N ASN A 119 8.75 28.64 3.91
CA ASN A 119 8.51 29.50 5.07
C ASN A 119 7.84 28.80 6.25
N ASN A 120 7.64 27.46 6.20
CA ASN A 120 6.95 26.70 7.23
C ASN A 120 5.60 27.33 7.63
N ALA A 121 4.73 27.57 6.63
CA ALA A 121 3.41 28.15 6.87
C ALA A 121 2.61 27.35 7.92
N PRO A 122 1.71 27.97 8.71
CA PRO A 122 0.97 27.26 9.76
C PRO A 122 0.16 26.03 9.30
N TRP A 123 -0.23 25.98 8.03
CA TRP A 123 -1.00 24.91 7.38
C TRP A 123 -0.11 23.98 6.53
N ILE A 124 1.15 23.83 6.92
CA ILE A 124 2.16 23.16 6.10
C ILE A 124 1.85 21.70 5.75
N GLU A 125 1.22 20.95 6.65
CA GLU A 125 0.86 19.54 6.41
C GLU A 125 -0.09 19.39 5.20
N TYR A 126 -1.00 20.35 5.04
CA TYR A 126 -1.92 20.39 3.89
C TYR A 126 -1.21 20.79 2.61
N THR A 127 -0.29 21.76 2.69
CA THR A 127 0.59 22.12 1.56
C THR A 127 1.40 20.90 1.10
N ILE A 128 1.97 20.12 2.01
CA ILE A 128 2.74 18.90 1.70
C ILE A 128 1.85 17.87 1.00
N ALA A 129 0.63 17.65 1.48
CA ALA A 129 -0.33 16.76 0.84
C ALA A 129 -0.67 17.21 -0.59
N ILE A 130 -0.87 18.51 -0.81
CA ILE A 130 -1.16 19.07 -2.15
C ILE A 130 0.06 18.95 -3.06
N ILE A 131 1.26 19.28 -2.60
CA ILE A 131 2.49 19.13 -3.42
C ILE A 131 2.69 17.66 -3.79
N SER A 132 2.55 16.73 -2.82
CA SER A 132 2.65 15.30 -3.08
C SER A 132 1.62 14.83 -4.11
N PHE A 133 0.39 15.34 -4.05
CA PHE A 133 -0.63 15.04 -5.05
C PHE A 133 -0.27 15.62 -6.42
N LEU A 134 0.22 16.87 -6.47
CA LEU A 134 0.56 17.53 -7.72
C LEU A 134 1.79 16.93 -8.42
N PHE A 135 2.60 16.15 -7.70
CA PHE A 135 3.74 15.42 -8.29
C PHE A 135 3.34 14.34 -9.30
N ASP A 136 2.10 13.84 -9.24
CA ASP A 136 1.55 12.93 -10.24
C ASP A 136 1.39 13.60 -11.62
N PHE A 137 1.31 14.94 -11.67
CA PHE A 137 1.17 15.72 -12.92
C PHE A 137 2.53 16.19 -13.41
N GLU A 138 2.86 15.87 -14.67
CA GLU A 138 4.18 16.13 -15.25
C GLU A 138 4.58 17.61 -15.23
N GLU A 139 3.71 18.52 -15.68
CA GLU A 139 4.01 19.96 -15.71
C GLU A 139 4.27 20.53 -14.30
N CYS A 140 3.48 20.09 -13.30
CA CYS A 140 3.66 20.52 -11.91
C CYS A 140 4.96 19.96 -11.32
N ARG A 141 5.27 18.69 -11.58
CA ARG A 141 6.50 18.03 -11.17
C ARG A 141 7.74 18.74 -11.74
N GLU A 142 7.75 19.04 -13.03
CA GLU A 142 8.83 19.79 -13.68
C GLU A 142 9.01 21.17 -13.05
N THR A 143 7.89 21.86 -12.77
CA THR A 143 7.91 23.15 -12.09
C THR A 143 8.58 23.05 -10.72
N PHE A 144 8.16 22.10 -9.87
CA PHE A 144 8.76 21.90 -8.54
C PHE A 144 10.25 21.58 -8.59
N LEU A 145 10.66 20.71 -9.52
CA LEU A 145 12.05 20.32 -9.69
C LEU A 145 12.92 21.49 -10.16
N SER A 146 12.42 22.30 -11.10
CA SER A 146 13.10 23.51 -11.60
C SER A 146 13.26 24.60 -10.54
N GLN A 147 12.48 24.54 -9.46
CA GLN A 147 12.48 25.50 -8.35
C GLN A 147 13.14 24.96 -7.08
N ASN A 148 14.08 24.02 -7.23
CA ASN A 148 14.92 23.48 -6.15
C ASN A 148 14.14 22.84 -4.99
N ILE A 149 13.00 22.18 -5.27
CA ILE A 149 12.23 21.49 -4.21
C ILE A 149 13.09 20.52 -3.40
N ILE A 150 14.05 19.83 -4.02
CA ILE A 150 14.96 18.89 -3.34
C ILE A 150 15.72 19.59 -2.20
N GLN A 151 16.27 20.79 -2.45
CA GLN A 151 16.96 21.57 -1.44
C GLN A 151 16.00 22.02 -0.33
N ILE A 152 14.80 22.49 -0.71
CA ILE A 152 13.77 22.93 0.25
C ILE A 152 13.40 21.78 1.20
N LEU A 153 13.24 20.55 0.70
CA LEU A 153 12.92 19.38 1.53
C LEU A 153 14.06 19.05 2.50
N ALA A 154 15.31 19.10 2.04
CA ALA A 154 16.47 18.85 2.90
C ALA A 154 16.61 19.89 4.03
N GLU A 155 16.25 21.15 3.76
CA GLU A 155 16.28 22.21 4.77
C GLU A 155 15.12 22.09 5.79
N ASN A 156 13.96 21.56 5.38
CA ASN A 156 12.76 21.47 6.22
C ASN A 156 12.53 20.11 6.90
N GLN A 157 13.37 19.10 6.62
CA GLN A 157 13.22 17.73 7.12
C GLN A 157 13.06 17.59 8.65
N PHE A 158 13.63 18.51 9.43
CA PHE A 158 13.54 18.48 10.90
C PHE A 158 12.35 19.26 11.46
N ALA A 159 11.68 20.05 10.62
CA ALA A 159 10.56 20.90 11.03
C ALA A 159 9.21 20.24 10.71
N VAL A 160 9.12 19.52 9.60
CA VAL A 160 7.86 18.96 9.06
C VAL A 160 8.10 17.60 8.39
N ASP A 161 7.07 16.76 8.32
CA ASP A 161 7.14 15.46 7.66
C ASP A 161 7.13 15.62 6.12
N VAL A 162 8.33 15.61 5.53
CA VAL A 162 8.56 15.73 4.09
C VAL A 162 8.47 14.39 3.33
N SER A 163 8.31 13.28 4.05
CA SER A 163 8.31 11.93 3.47
C SER A 163 7.30 11.72 2.32
N PRO A 164 6.08 12.33 2.31
CA PRO A 164 5.16 12.16 1.19
C PRO A 164 5.76 12.65 -0.12
N ILE A 165 6.40 13.83 -0.12
CA ILE A 165 6.98 14.44 -1.32
C ILE A 165 8.24 13.68 -1.75
N ILE A 166 9.12 13.31 -0.79
CA ILE A 166 10.30 12.50 -1.07
C ILE A 166 9.91 11.20 -1.77
N SER A 167 8.86 10.52 -1.29
CA SER A 167 8.38 9.28 -1.92
C SER A 167 7.96 9.48 -3.39
N GLN A 168 7.34 10.62 -3.72
CA GLN A 168 6.96 10.92 -5.11
C GLN A 168 8.15 11.27 -5.99
N ILE A 169 9.16 11.97 -5.46
CA ILE A 169 10.41 12.24 -6.19
C ILE A 169 11.06 10.91 -6.58
N PHE A 170 11.25 9.99 -5.63
CA PHE A 170 11.83 8.68 -5.91
C PHE A 170 10.97 7.81 -6.82
N ARG A 171 9.65 8.00 -6.83
CA ARG A 171 8.75 7.28 -7.74
C ARG A 171 8.88 7.80 -9.18
N PHE A 172 8.75 9.11 -9.39
CA PHE A 172 8.58 9.67 -10.74
C PHE A 172 9.82 10.25 -11.38
N TYR A 173 10.85 10.58 -10.61
CA TYR A 173 12.03 11.29 -11.13
C TYR A 173 13.27 10.40 -11.20
N GLU A 174 14.19 10.72 -12.09
CA GLU A 174 15.45 9.99 -12.22
C GLU A 174 16.36 10.18 -10.99
N ILE A 175 17.23 9.20 -10.73
CA ILE A 175 18.14 9.26 -9.59
C ILE A 175 19.37 10.07 -9.99
N THR A 176 19.36 11.36 -9.64
CA THR A 176 20.49 12.29 -9.83
C THR A 176 21.29 12.44 -8.52
N PRO A 177 22.49 13.04 -8.54
CA PRO A 177 23.24 13.37 -7.32
C PRO A 177 22.43 14.21 -6.31
N GLU A 178 21.58 15.11 -6.80
CA GLU A 178 20.69 15.92 -5.96
C GLU A 178 19.63 15.03 -5.28
N VAL A 179 19.00 14.10 -6.01
CA VAL A 179 18.04 13.16 -5.42
C VAL A 179 18.71 12.23 -4.42
N CYS A 180 19.94 11.78 -4.68
CA CYS A 180 20.72 10.97 -3.76
C CYS A 180 20.96 11.66 -2.40
N SER A 181 20.95 12.99 -2.34
CA SER A 181 21.06 13.74 -1.09
C SER A 181 19.88 13.53 -0.13
N LEU A 182 18.75 13.00 -0.62
CA LEU A 182 17.56 12.67 0.18
C LEU A 182 17.63 11.27 0.80
N ILE A 183 18.54 10.39 0.36
CA ILE A 183 18.65 9.01 0.89
C ILE A 183 18.92 8.98 2.40
N PRO A 184 19.82 9.81 2.97
CA PRO A 184 20.01 9.85 4.42
C PRO A 184 18.74 10.23 5.19
N ILE A 185 17.86 11.04 4.59
CA ILE A 185 16.58 11.45 5.18
C ILE A 185 15.65 10.24 5.28
N ILE A 186 15.56 9.46 4.20
CA ILE A 186 14.77 8.22 4.16
C ILE A 186 15.18 7.25 5.27
N TYR A 187 16.49 7.09 5.52
CA TYR A 187 16.97 6.24 6.61
C TYR A 187 16.58 6.78 7.99
N GLN A 188 16.61 8.11 8.18
CA GLN A 188 16.14 8.71 9.44
C GLN A 188 14.64 8.51 9.62
N GLU A 189 13.85 8.67 8.55
CA GLU A 189 12.40 8.50 8.56
C GLU A 189 11.96 7.07 8.93
N LEU A 190 12.76 6.05 8.59
CA LEU A 190 12.52 4.66 9.01
C LEU A 190 12.68 4.42 10.52
N GLU A 191 13.31 5.35 11.24
CA GLU A 191 13.53 5.26 12.69
C GLU A 191 12.51 6.08 13.51
N ILE A 192 11.60 6.79 12.85
CA ILE A 192 10.59 7.64 13.52
C ILE A 192 9.37 6.82 13.92
N GLU A 193 8.75 7.14 15.07
CA GLU A 193 7.49 6.54 15.55
C GLU A 193 6.24 7.12 14.84
N ASN A 194 6.26 7.19 13.50
CA ASN A 194 5.11 7.62 12.71
C ASN A 194 4.87 6.65 11.54
N ASN A 195 3.73 5.97 11.55
CA ASN A 195 3.43 4.92 10.58
C ASN A 195 3.31 5.43 9.15
N ILE A 196 2.79 6.64 8.96
CA ILE A 196 2.65 7.26 7.63
C ILE A 196 4.04 7.60 7.09
N THR A 197 4.89 8.19 7.93
CA THR A 197 6.27 8.53 7.58
C THR A 197 7.07 7.28 7.20
N ILE A 198 7.01 6.22 8.01
CA ILE A 198 7.66 4.93 7.70
C ILE A 198 7.15 4.36 6.38
N ALA A 199 5.84 4.37 6.15
CA ALA A 199 5.25 3.84 4.91
C ALA A 199 5.72 4.60 3.66
N ASN A 200 5.85 5.92 3.74
CA ASN A 200 6.38 6.75 2.66
C ASN A 200 7.88 6.50 2.43
N ALA A 201 8.67 6.37 3.49
CA ALA A 201 10.09 6.03 3.41
C ALA A 201 10.29 4.66 2.74
N LEU A 202 9.49 3.65 3.11
CA LEU A 202 9.50 2.34 2.44
C LEU A 202 9.11 2.43 0.96
N SER A 203 8.15 3.27 0.61
CA SER A 203 7.76 3.51 -0.79
C SER A 203 8.89 4.17 -1.59
N ALA A 204 9.60 5.12 -0.99
CA ALA A 204 10.77 5.75 -1.59
C ALA A 204 11.89 4.73 -1.83
N LEU A 205 12.20 3.90 -0.81
CA LEU A 205 13.19 2.81 -0.94
C LEU A 205 12.80 1.79 -1.99
N THR A 206 11.53 1.37 -2.04
CA THR A 206 11.04 0.46 -3.08
C THR A 206 11.35 1.02 -4.47
N SER A 207 11.04 2.30 -4.70
CA SER A 207 11.24 2.94 -6.00
C SER A 207 12.73 3.12 -6.32
N LEU A 208 13.55 3.44 -5.31
CA LEU A 208 15.01 3.51 -5.45
C LEU A 208 15.58 2.15 -5.85
N ILE A 209 15.32 1.09 -5.08
CA ILE A 209 15.84 -0.27 -5.32
C ILE A 209 15.42 -0.77 -6.70
N GLN A 210 14.15 -0.56 -7.08
CA GLN A 210 13.68 -0.90 -8.43
C GLN A 210 14.51 -0.22 -9.52
N LYS A 211 14.76 1.09 -9.41
CA LYS A 211 15.56 1.83 -10.40
C LYS A 211 17.00 1.32 -10.45
N LEU A 212 17.62 1.06 -9.30
CA LEU A 212 18.98 0.51 -9.24
C LEU A 212 19.06 -0.90 -9.85
N SER A 213 18.01 -1.71 -9.72
CA SER A 213 17.96 -3.05 -10.33
C SER A 213 17.97 -3.04 -11.87
N TYR A 214 17.59 -1.92 -12.50
CA TYR A 214 17.57 -1.75 -13.95
C TYR A 214 18.81 -1.05 -14.51
N ASP A 215 19.63 -0.42 -13.67
CA ASP A 215 20.81 0.35 -14.09
C ASP A 215 22.03 0.02 -13.21
N GLU A 216 22.88 -0.88 -13.71
CA GLU A 216 24.10 -1.32 -13.01
C GLU A 216 25.10 -0.19 -12.77
N ASN A 217 25.18 0.80 -13.68
CA ASN A 217 26.10 1.92 -13.51
C ASN A 217 25.62 2.83 -12.38
N LEU A 218 24.30 3.07 -12.34
CA LEU A 218 23.68 3.81 -11.26
C LEU A 218 23.86 3.08 -9.93
N ALA A 219 23.64 1.77 -9.87
CA ALA A 219 23.84 0.94 -8.68
C ALA A 219 25.27 1.04 -8.12
N GLN A 220 26.29 1.11 -9.00
CA GLN A 220 27.68 1.30 -8.56
C GLN A 220 27.96 2.71 -8.03
N SER A 221 27.22 3.71 -8.50
CA SER A 221 27.39 5.12 -8.10
C SER A 221 26.63 5.50 -6.83
N VAL A 222 25.51 4.82 -6.55
CA VAL A 222 24.66 5.07 -5.39
C VAL A 222 25.03 4.07 -4.29
N ASN A 223 25.85 4.50 -3.33
CA ASN A 223 26.28 3.68 -2.22
C ASN A 223 25.15 3.50 -1.18
N ILE A 224 24.28 2.50 -1.38
CA ILE A 224 23.27 2.08 -0.40
C ILE A 224 23.70 0.84 0.37
N ASN A 225 23.41 0.82 1.67
CA ASN A 225 23.66 -0.33 2.52
C ASN A 225 22.46 -1.30 2.45
N ILE A 226 22.45 -2.17 1.44
CA ILE A 226 21.37 -3.14 1.22
C ILE A 226 21.15 -4.04 2.44
N ASP A 227 22.21 -4.46 3.12
CA ASP A 227 22.11 -5.36 4.28
C ASP A 227 21.38 -4.68 5.46
N GLU A 228 21.66 -3.39 5.69
CA GLU A 228 20.98 -2.60 6.72
C GLU A 228 19.50 -2.36 6.37
N ILE A 229 19.22 -2.01 5.10
CA ILE A 229 17.85 -1.87 4.60
C ILE A 229 17.08 -3.18 4.79
N HIS A 230 17.69 -4.31 4.39
CA HIS A 230 17.11 -5.63 4.49
C HIS A 230 16.78 -6.01 5.93
N SER A 231 17.74 -5.84 6.84
CA SER A 231 17.55 -6.05 8.28
C SER A 231 16.40 -5.22 8.84
N LYS A 232 16.32 -3.94 8.46
CA LYS A 232 15.24 -3.05 8.89
C LYS A 232 13.88 -3.49 8.34
N ILE A 233 13.80 -3.87 7.07
CA ILE A 233 12.56 -4.39 6.45
C ILE A 233 12.07 -5.62 7.19
N LEU A 234 12.95 -6.57 7.51
CA LEU A 234 12.61 -7.78 8.25
C LEU A 234 11.98 -7.48 9.62
N GLN A 235 12.48 -6.47 10.33
CA GLN A 235 11.88 -6.01 11.58
C GLN A 235 10.47 -5.43 11.35
N LEU A 236 10.30 -4.65 10.29
CA LEU A 236 9.02 -4.00 9.94
C LEU A 236 7.96 -4.98 9.44
N LEU A 237 8.32 -6.18 8.98
CA LEU A 237 7.35 -7.23 8.63
C LEU A 237 6.46 -7.63 9.82
N SER A 238 6.96 -7.47 11.05
CA SER A 238 6.21 -7.78 12.28
C SER A 238 5.40 -6.59 12.82
N SER A 239 5.27 -5.50 12.05
CA SER A 239 4.48 -4.34 12.46
C SER A 239 2.99 -4.67 12.56
N ASP A 240 2.33 -4.12 13.58
CA ASP A 240 0.86 -4.16 13.73
C ASP A 240 0.15 -3.25 12.71
N ASP A 241 0.88 -2.32 12.07
CA ASP A 241 0.34 -1.44 11.04
C ASP A 241 0.35 -2.13 9.67
N LYS A 242 -0.85 -2.37 9.12
CA LYS A 242 -1.04 -3.04 7.82
C LYS A 242 -0.41 -2.28 6.65
N THR A 243 -0.31 -0.96 6.74
CA THR A 243 0.32 -0.12 5.71
C THR A 243 1.82 -0.31 5.73
N ILE A 244 2.45 -0.26 6.91
CA ILE A 244 3.88 -0.54 7.07
C ILE A 244 4.19 -1.95 6.58
N GLN A 245 3.44 -2.95 7.06
CA GLN A 245 3.68 -4.35 6.70
C GLN A 245 3.54 -4.58 5.20
N SER A 246 2.48 -4.06 4.57
CA SER A 246 2.29 -4.17 3.12
C SER A 246 3.42 -3.49 2.34
N SER A 247 3.88 -2.32 2.78
CA SER A 247 5.00 -1.61 2.16
C SER A 247 6.31 -2.35 2.35
N ALA A 248 6.57 -2.92 3.53
CA ALA A 248 7.78 -3.69 3.84
C ALA A 248 7.89 -4.95 2.97
N PHE A 249 6.80 -5.71 2.81
CA PHE A 249 6.77 -6.85 1.88
C PHE A 249 7.03 -6.41 0.43
N ARG A 250 6.47 -5.27 0.00
CA ARG A 250 6.73 -4.75 -1.34
C ARG A 250 8.20 -4.35 -1.54
N THR A 251 8.83 -3.74 -0.54
CA THR A 251 10.27 -3.43 -0.58
C THR A 251 11.10 -4.72 -0.64
N LEU A 252 10.69 -5.75 0.10
CA LEU A 252 11.36 -7.04 0.10
C LEU A 252 11.28 -7.75 -1.27
N GLU A 253 10.13 -7.66 -1.96
CA GLU A 253 9.95 -8.19 -3.31
C GLU A 253 10.96 -7.60 -4.31
N VAL A 254 11.27 -6.31 -4.19
CA VAL A 254 12.13 -5.61 -5.17
C VAL A 254 13.62 -5.77 -4.88
N LEU A 255 13.99 -6.16 -3.66
CA LEU A 255 15.38 -6.54 -3.35
C LEU A 255 15.84 -7.75 -4.18
N GLY A 256 14.90 -8.61 -4.61
CA GLY A 256 15.19 -9.71 -5.53
C GLY A 256 16.05 -10.83 -4.95
N VAL A 257 16.29 -10.84 -3.64
CA VAL A 257 17.03 -11.87 -2.90
C VAL A 257 16.10 -12.50 -1.87
N VAL A 258 16.20 -13.83 -1.70
CA VAL A 258 15.56 -14.56 -0.62
C VAL A 258 16.64 -15.26 0.20
N THR A 259 16.75 -14.87 1.45
CA THR A 259 17.65 -15.43 2.46
C THR A 259 16.89 -16.34 3.42
N GLU A 260 17.61 -17.10 4.23
CA GLU A 260 17.01 -17.85 5.34
C GLU A 260 16.27 -16.94 6.32
N ALA A 261 16.78 -15.72 6.55
CA ALA A 261 16.14 -14.75 7.44
C ALA A 261 14.77 -14.29 6.90
N ASP A 262 14.64 -14.15 5.57
CA ASP A 262 13.37 -13.83 4.91
C ASP A 262 12.34 -14.92 5.12
N VAL A 263 12.74 -16.18 4.89
CA VAL A 263 11.86 -17.33 5.06
C VAL A 263 11.42 -17.46 6.51
N ASN A 264 12.35 -17.32 7.47
CA ASN A 264 12.04 -17.37 8.90
C ASN A 264 11.07 -16.25 9.29
N ALA A 265 11.30 -15.02 8.83
CA ALA A 265 10.40 -13.90 9.10
C ALA A 265 9.00 -14.11 8.47
N CYS A 266 8.95 -14.65 7.26
CA CYS A 266 7.68 -15.02 6.62
C CYS A 266 6.95 -16.12 7.40
N CYS A 267 7.65 -17.14 7.90
CA CYS A 267 7.07 -18.19 8.73
C CYS A 267 6.50 -17.63 10.05
N LEU A 268 7.18 -16.66 10.66
CA LEU A 268 6.64 -15.94 11.82
C LEU A 268 5.36 -15.17 11.46
N CYS A 269 5.33 -14.51 10.29
CA CYS A 269 4.13 -13.82 9.80
C CYS A 269 2.98 -14.79 9.49
N LEU A 270 3.27 -16.00 9.03
CA LEU A 270 2.25 -17.02 8.85
C LEU A 270 1.55 -17.37 10.17
N ASN A 271 2.14 -17.13 11.34
CA ASN A 271 1.47 -17.40 12.62
C ASN A 271 0.26 -16.47 12.91
N SER A 272 0.08 -15.38 12.15
CA SER A 272 -1.02 -14.43 12.36
C SER A 272 -1.96 -14.37 11.16
N ASN A 273 -3.26 -14.30 11.41
CA ASN A 273 -4.26 -14.29 10.33
C ASN A 273 -4.17 -13.02 9.44
N ASP A 274 -3.78 -11.88 10.01
CA ASP A 274 -3.69 -10.61 9.27
C ASP A 274 -2.43 -10.56 8.38
N SER A 275 -1.28 -11.01 8.89
CA SER A 275 -0.01 -10.93 8.16
C SER A 275 0.28 -12.10 7.23
N ALA A 276 -0.37 -13.25 7.45
CA ALA A 276 -0.21 -14.45 6.62
C ALA A 276 -0.54 -14.21 5.14
N THR A 277 -1.48 -13.30 4.83
CA THR A 277 -1.82 -12.98 3.43
C THR A 277 -0.66 -12.29 2.69
N TYR A 278 0.09 -11.41 3.37
CA TYR A 278 1.23 -10.73 2.75
C TYR A 278 2.42 -11.69 2.60
N ALA A 279 2.75 -12.42 3.67
CA ALA A 279 3.82 -13.41 3.66
C ALA A 279 3.62 -14.48 2.58
N SER A 280 2.41 -15.03 2.48
CA SER A 280 2.10 -16.04 1.45
C SER A 280 2.19 -15.51 0.02
N ARG A 281 1.80 -14.26 -0.24
CA ARG A 281 1.97 -13.65 -1.58
C ARG A 281 3.43 -13.44 -1.95
N TYR A 282 4.24 -13.01 -0.99
CA TYR A 282 5.69 -12.87 -1.19
C TYR A 282 6.34 -14.22 -1.49
N LEU A 283 6.07 -15.24 -0.65
CA LEU A 283 6.57 -16.60 -0.85
C LEU A 283 6.10 -17.19 -2.19
N GLU A 284 4.83 -17.00 -2.58
CA GLU A 284 4.31 -17.45 -3.88
C GLU A 284 5.09 -16.83 -5.05
N LYS A 285 5.41 -15.53 -4.99
CA LYS A 285 6.15 -14.84 -6.06
C LYS A 285 7.61 -15.27 -6.16
N CYS A 286 8.26 -15.52 -5.03
CA CYS A 286 9.68 -15.85 -4.97
C CYS A 286 9.95 -17.36 -4.87
N ALA A 287 8.96 -18.20 -5.18
CA ALA A 287 9.02 -19.67 -5.05
C ALA A 287 10.28 -20.31 -5.63
N SER A 288 10.74 -19.85 -6.79
CA SER A 288 11.95 -20.37 -7.45
C SER A 288 13.25 -20.17 -6.65
N LEU A 289 13.25 -19.28 -5.65
CA LEU A 289 14.43 -18.96 -4.84
C LEU A 289 14.48 -19.75 -3.52
N TRP A 290 13.36 -20.31 -3.06
CA TRP A 290 13.29 -20.95 -1.74
C TRP A 290 12.69 -22.36 -1.74
N ALA A 291 11.88 -22.74 -2.74
CA ALA A 291 11.06 -23.96 -2.69
C ALA A 291 11.90 -25.23 -2.47
N GLU A 292 13.03 -25.38 -3.15
CA GLU A 292 13.88 -26.57 -2.99
C GLU A 292 14.51 -26.70 -1.60
N THR A 293 14.80 -25.58 -0.94
CA THR A 293 15.59 -25.56 0.30
C THR A 293 14.74 -25.48 1.55
N TYR A 294 13.60 -24.77 1.51
CA TYR A 294 12.84 -24.40 2.70
C TYR A 294 11.39 -24.92 2.72
N SER A 295 11.05 -25.87 1.84
CA SER A 295 9.69 -26.41 1.74
C SER A 295 9.18 -27.06 3.02
N ASP A 296 10.01 -27.79 3.75
CA ASP A 296 9.60 -28.42 5.02
C ASP A 296 9.25 -27.37 6.07
N LEU A 297 10.07 -26.32 6.19
CA LEU A 297 9.87 -25.23 7.15
C LEU A 297 8.55 -24.47 6.87
N ILE A 298 8.32 -24.10 5.61
CA ILE A 298 7.09 -23.38 5.21
C ILE A 298 5.87 -24.28 5.35
N THR A 299 5.97 -25.55 4.96
CA THR A 299 4.87 -26.51 5.13
C THR A 299 4.47 -26.60 6.59
N LYS A 300 5.45 -26.78 7.49
CA LYS A 300 5.19 -26.81 8.93
C LYS A 300 4.51 -25.53 9.43
N ALA A 301 5.03 -24.36 9.05
CA ALA A 301 4.45 -23.08 9.47
C ALA A 301 3.01 -22.89 8.98
N VAL A 302 2.68 -23.35 7.77
CA VAL A 302 1.31 -23.35 7.26
C VAL A 302 0.45 -24.29 8.09
N VAL A 303 0.85 -25.56 8.18
CA VAL A 303 0.11 -26.64 8.85
C VAL A 303 -0.22 -26.27 10.29
N ASP A 304 0.76 -25.81 11.07
CA ASP A 304 0.62 -25.50 12.49
C ASP A 304 -0.39 -24.36 12.75
N ASN A 305 -0.73 -23.55 11.74
CA ASN A 305 -1.57 -22.36 11.87
C ASN A 305 -2.87 -22.39 11.06
N LEU A 306 -3.12 -23.45 10.28
CA LEU A 306 -4.27 -23.50 9.37
C LEU A 306 -5.60 -23.23 10.08
N ASP A 307 -5.79 -23.77 11.28
CA ASP A 307 -7.04 -23.62 12.03
C ASP A 307 -7.30 -22.19 12.52
N ASN A 308 -6.25 -21.38 12.65
CA ASN A 308 -6.34 -19.99 13.11
C ASN A 308 -6.75 -19.02 11.99
N TYR A 309 -6.72 -19.46 10.73
CA TYR A 309 -7.00 -18.62 9.58
C TYR A 309 -8.48 -18.52 9.26
N ASN A 310 -8.92 -17.31 8.87
CA ASN A 310 -10.21 -17.13 8.23
C ASN A 310 -10.20 -17.76 6.82
N PHE A 311 -11.38 -17.94 6.22
CA PHE A 311 -11.52 -18.58 4.91
C PHE A 311 -10.67 -17.94 3.80
N SER A 312 -10.62 -16.60 3.76
CA SER A 312 -9.84 -15.87 2.74
C SER A 312 -8.34 -16.12 2.91
N THR A 313 -7.84 -16.09 4.14
CA THR A 313 -6.43 -16.36 4.46
C THR A 313 -6.10 -17.82 4.18
N LYS A 314 -6.95 -18.78 4.57
CA LYS A 314 -6.80 -20.22 4.24
C LYS A 314 -6.59 -20.43 2.74
N ARG A 315 -7.47 -19.86 1.92
CA ARG A 315 -7.39 -19.96 0.46
C ARG A 315 -6.07 -19.42 -0.11
N GLN A 316 -5.51 -18.37 0.48
CA GLN A 316 -4.25 -17.81 -0.02
C GLN A 316 -3.04 -18.61 0.47
N VAL A 317 -3.02 -19.00 1.75
CA VAL A 317 -1.88 -19.72 2.36
C VAL A 317 -1.77 -21.16 1.86
N LEU A 318 -2.90 -21.85 1.63
CA LEU A 318 -2.91 -23.24 1.14
C LEU A 318 -2.28 -23.40 -0.25
N LYS A 319 -2.20 -22.32 -1.05
CA LYS A 319 -1.44 -22.36 -2.31
C LYS A 319 0.03 -22.70 -2.10
N LEU A 320 0.61 -22.32 -0.97
CA LEU A 320 2.00 -22.64 -0.65
C LEU A 320 2.21 -24.15 -0.56
N LEU A 321 1.22 -24.92 -0.09
CA LEU A 321 1.33 -26.38 -0.03
C LEU A 321 1.47 -27.02 -1.42
N ASN A 322 0.91 -26.41 -2.46
CA ASN A 322 1.13 -26.87 -3.83
C ASN A 322 2.56 -26.60 -4.32
N ILE A 323 3.16 -25.51 -3.85
CA ILE A 323 4.54 -25.13 -4.18
C ILE A 323 5.51 -26.04 -3.44
N THR A 324 5.22 -26.39 -2.19
CA THR A 324 6.10 -27.22 -1.36
C THR A 324 5.99 -28.71 -1.68
N ALA A 325 4.82 -29.19 -2.13
CA ALA A 325 4.56 -30.61 -2.36
C ALA A 325 5.66 -31.39 -3.15
N PRO A 326 6.27 -30.85 -4.23
CA PRO A 326 7.33 -31.55 -4.95
C PRO A 326 8.65 -31.70 -4.15
N TYR A 327 8.86 -30.85 -3.14
CA TYR A 327 10.15 -30.66 -2.46
C TYR A 327 10.16 -31.08 -1.00
N ILE A 328 8.99 -31.26 -0.37
CA ILE A 328 8.89 -31.75 1.02
C ILE A 328 9.65 -33.07 1.17
N THR A 329 10.45 -33.15 2.23
CA THR A 329 11.16 -34.37 2.64
C THR A 329 10.56 -34.99 3.89
N ASP A 330 10.01 -34.18 4.79
CA ASP A 330 9.39 -34.63 6.03
C ASP A 330 7.88 -34.85 5.85
N ILE A 331 7.53 -35.96 5.20
CA ILE A 331 6.13 -36.36 4.99
C ILE A 331 5.66 -37.11 6.24
N ASN A 332 4.68 -36.55 6.94
CA ASN A 332 4.11 -37.13 8.17
C ASN A 332 2.60 -37.38 8.08
N GLU A 333 2.05 -38.04 9.10
CA GLU A 333 0.63 -38.49 9.18
C GLU A 333 -0.40 -37.35 9.12
N SER A 334 -0.01 -36.10 9.37
CA SER A 334 -0.94 -34.96 9.32
C SER A 334 -1.24 -34.48 7.90
N LEU A 335 -0.32 -34.68 6.95
CA LEU A 335 -0.44 -34.13 5.60
C LEU A 335 -1.66 -34.68 4.82
N PRO A 336 -1.94 -36.00 4.78
CA PRO A 336 -3.15 -36.52 4.13
C PRO A 336 -4.42 -35.85 4.65
N ASN A 337 -4.55 -35.75 5.98
CA ASN A 337 -5.73 -35.17 6.63
C ASN A 337 -5.90 -33.69 6.26
N ILE A 338 -4.79 -32.93 6.22
CA ILE A 338 -4.82 -31.51 5.86
C ILE A 338 -5.23 -31.33 4.41
N PHE A 339 -4.64 -32.07 3.47
CA PHE A 339 -5.05 -31.98 2.07
C PHE A 339 -6.50 -32.43 1.89
N GLY A 340 -6.91 -33.54 2.52
CA GLY A 340 -8.24 -34.13 2.43
C GLY A 340 -9.36 -33.25 3.00
N THR A 341 -9.19 -32.72 4.22
CA THR A 341 -10.21 -31.92 4.93
C THR A 341 -10.74 -30.75 4.12
N TYR A 342 -9.89 -30.12 3.31
CA TYR A 342 -10.24 -28.93 2.54
C TYR A 342 -10.68 -29.24 1.09
N LEU A 343 -10.79 -30.51 0.69
CA LEU A 343 -11.27 -30.91 -0.64
C LEU A 343 -12.77 -30.67 -0.83
N SER A 344 -13.58 -30.71 0.24
CA SER A 344 -15.01 -30.45 0.14
C SER A 344 -15.35 -29.02 -0.34
N ASP A 345 -14.43 -28.06 -0.18
CA ASP A 345 -14.59 -26.70 -0.71
C ASP A 345 -14.08 -26.60 -2.15
N LYS A 346 -14.97 -26.33 -3.12
CA LYS A 346 -14.60 -26.30 -4.54
C LYS A 346 -13.56 -25.24 -4.91
N LEU A 347 -13.42 -24.14 -4.18
CA LEU A 347 -12.43 -23.10 -4.48
C LEU A 347 -11.04 -23.49 -3.97
N ILE A 348 -10.98 -24.05 -2.77
CA ILE A 348 -9.74 -24.48 -2.12
C ILE A 348 -9.29 -25.84 -2.67
N GLY A 349 -10.18 -26.83 -2.72
CA GLY A 349 -9.87 -28.18 -3.15
C GLY A 349 -9.36 -28.28 -4.59
N ARG A 350 -9.83 -27.42 -5.52
CA ARG A 350 -9.25 -27.32 -6.88
C ARG A 350 -7.76 -26.99 -6.87
N GLN A 351 -7.32 -26.18 -5.91
CA GLN A 351 -5.91 -25.85 -5.77
C GLN A 351 -5.19 -27.03 -5.15
N LEU A 352 -5.73 -27.60 -4.07
CA LEU A 352 -5.10 -28.69 -3.32
C LEU A 352 -4.96 -29.99 -4.11
N ILE A 353 -5.88 -30.33 -5.01
CA ILE A 353 -5.79 -31.55 -5.84
C ILE A 353 -4.47 -31.61 -6.61
N LYS A 354 -3.97 -30.47 -7.09
CA LYS A 354 -2.69 -30.43 -7.81
C LYS A 354 -1.50 -30.72 -6.89
N GLY A 355 -1.47 -30.10 -5.71
CA GLY A 355 -0.42 -30.39 -4.71
C GLY A 355 -0.50 -31.81 -4.19
N LEU A 356 -1.70 -32.32 -3.94
CA LEU A 356 -1.94 -33.69 -3.49
C LEU A 356 -1.43 -34.70 -4.53
N TYR A 357 -1.67 -34.48 -5.82
CA TYR A 357 -1.15 -35.32 -6.88
C TYR A 357 0.39 -35.34 -6.92
N GLN A 358 1.04 -34.18 -6.76
CA GLN A 358 2.51 -34.11 -6.69
C GLN A 358 3.05 -34.89 -5.48
N LEU A 359 2.39 -34.75 -4.33
CA LEU A 359 2.74 -35.46 -3.11
C LEU A 359 2.58 -36.99 -3.29
N CYS A 360 1.45 -37.44 -3.86
CA CYS A 360 1.20 -38.85 -4.19
C CYS A 360 2.29 -39.41 -5.11
N THR A 361 2.65 -38.68 -6.16
CA THR A 361 3.69 -39.07 -7.13
C THR A 361 5.04 -39.27 -6.43
N ARG A 362 5.41 -38.35 -5.54
CA ARG A 362 6.66 -38.42 -4.78
C ARG A 362 6.66 -39.60 -3.80
N ILE A 363 5.59 -39.81 -3.07
CA ILE A 363 5.45 -40.93 -2.12
C ILE A 363 5.50 -42.27 -2.84
N ALA A 364 4.78 -42.41 -3.95
CA ALA A 364 4.81 -43.61 -4.78
C ALA A 364 6.23 -43.91 -5.30
N SER A 365 7.02 -42.88 -5.62
CA SER A 365 8.40 -43.05 -6.07
C SER A 365 9.37 -43.51 -4.98
N ASN A 366 9.07 -43.25 -3.70
CA ASN A 366 9.90 -43.64 -2.56
C ASN A 366 9.60 -45.07 -2.05
N GLY A 367 8.49 -45.68 -2.48
CA GLY A 367 8.18 -47.09 -2.21
C GLY A 367 7.63 -47.42 -0.81
N ASP A 368 7.45 -46.42 0.06
CA ASP A 368 6.84 -46.57 1.39
C ASP A 368 5.69 -45.55 1.57
N GLY A 369 4.55 -45.87 0.96
CA GLY A 369 3.40 -44.96 0.86
C GLY A 369 2.07 -45.53 1.33
N HIS A 370 2.02 -46.81 1.73
CA HIS A 370 0.74 -47.47 2.02
C HIS A 370 -0.06 -46.75 3.11
N TRP A 371 0.59 -46.32 4.19
CA TRP A 371 -0.08 -45.57 5.26
C TRP A 371 -0.68 -44.25 4.76
N PHE A 372 0.01 -43.57 3.84
CA PHE A 372 -0.41 -42.28 3.28
C PHE A 372 -1.63 -42.46 2.39
N PHE A 373 -1.58 -43.42 1.47
CA PHE A 373 -2.70 -43.70 0.55
C PHE A 373 -3.92 -44.27 1.27
N SER A 374 -3.73 -45.14 2.27
CA SER A 374 -4.84 -45.59 3.13
C SER A 374 -5.51 -44.43 3.88
N SER A 375 -4.74 -43.41 4.27
CA SER A 375 -5.31 -42.20 4.89
C SER A 375 -6.10 -41.34 3.90
N LEU A 376 -5.85 -41.46 2.58
CA LEU A 376 -6.61 -40.75 1.55
C LEU A 376 -7.93 -41.44 1.18
N GLU A 377 -8.10 -42.72 1.50
CA GLU A 377 -9.36 -43.45 1.27
C GLU A 377 -10.54 -42.77 1.97
N ASP A 378 -10.31 -42.17 3.15
CA ASP A 378 -11.32 -41.41 3.90
C ASP A 378 -11.85 -40.18 3.14
N TYR A 379 -11.14 -39.72 2.10
CA TYR A 379 -11.50 -38.55 1.29
C TYR A 379 -11.81 -38.92 -0.17
N LEU A 380 -11.97 -40.21 -0.48
CA LEU A 380 -12.15 -40.69 -1.85
C LEU A 380 -13.34 -40.05 -2.56
N ASP A 381 -14.49 -39.92 -1.89
CA ASP A 381 -15.70 -39.28 -2.44
C ASP A 381 -15.44 -37.82 -2.87
N ASP A 382 -14.69 -37.08 -2.04
CA ASP A 382 -14.33 -35.69 -2.34
C ASP A 382 -13.36 -35.62 -3.52
N ILE A 383 -12.38 -36.54 -3.60
CA ILE A 383 -11.42 -36.64 -4.71
C ILE A 383 -12.14 -37.02 -6.01
N GLU A 384 -13.04 -38.01 -5.99
CA GLU A 384 -13.85 -38.44 -7.12
C GLU A 384 -14.69 -37.29 -7.68
N SER A 385 -15.20 -36.40 -6.82
CA SER A 385 -15.96 -35.23 -7.27
C SER A 385 -15.19 -34.30 -8.22
N TYR A 386 -13.85 -34.38 -8.23
CA TYR A 386 -12.96 -33.61 -9.11
C TYR A 386 -12.63 -34.27 -10.45
N THR A 387 -12.92 -35.56 -10.66
CA THR A 387 -12.66 -36.23 -11.97
C THR A 387 -13.54 -35.67 -13.08
N GLU A 388 -14.64 -35.01 -12.73
CA GLU A 388 -15.54 -34.32 -13.66
C GLU A 388 -15.34 -32.79 -13.63
N ASP A 389 -14.25 -32.27 -13.05
CA ASP A 389 -14.01 -30.83 -12.99
C ASP A 389 -13.83 -30.23 -14.39
N LYS A 390 -14.39 -29.03 -14.60
CA LYS A 390 -14.29 -28.30 -15.87
C LYS A 390 -12.84 -27.97 -16.25
N ASN A 391 -11.94 -27.88 -15.27
CA ASN A 391 -10.52 -27.75 -15.51
C ASN A 391 -9.92 -29.14 -15.74
N GLN A 392 -9.63 -29.46 -17.00
CA GLN A 392 -9.09 -30.76 -17.41
C GLN A 392 -7.83 -31.15 -16.62
N SER A 393 -6.94 -30.20 -16.31
CA SER A 393 -5.73 -30.49 -15.52
C SER A 393 -6.06 -30.91 -14.08
N VAL A 394 -7.14 -30.40 -13.49
CA VAL A 394 -7.60 -30.82 -12.15
C VAL A 394 -8.21 -32.22 -12.22
N ALA A 395 -9.05 -32.47 -13.23
CA ALA A 395 -9.67 -33.77 -13.45
C ALA A 395 -8.66 -34.90 -13.67
N GLU A 396 -7.61 -34.64 -14.46
CA GLU A 396 -6.51 -35.59 -14.68
C GLU A 396 -5.74 -35.87 -13.38
N CYS A 397 -5.41 -34.84 -12.60
CA CYS A 397 -4.75 -35.01 -11.30
C CYS A 397 -5.60 -35.87 -10.34
N ALA A 398 -6.91 -35.58 -10.25
CA ALA A 398 -7.83 -36.35 -9.40
C ALA A 398 -7.91 -37.83 -9.83
N SER A 399 -8.00 -38.09 -11.14
CA SER A 399 -8.03 -39.44 -11.69
C SER A 399 -6.76 -40.22 -11.33
N HIS A 400 -5.59 -39.60 -11.45
CA HIS A 400 -4.33 -40.26 -11.07
C HIS A 400 -4.19 -40.47 -9.57
N ILE A 401 -4.72 -39.59 -8.72
CA ILE A 401 -4.75 -39.81 -7.27
C ILE A 401 -5.57 -41.09 -6.96
N ILE A 402 -6.72 -41.27 -7.58
CA ILE A 402 -7.55 -42.47 -7.43
C ILE A 402 -6.79 -43.72 -7.87
N GLU A 403 -6.05 -43.65 -8.99
CA GLU A 403 -5.19 -44.75 -9.44
C GLU A 403 -4.09 -45.08 -8.43
N PHE A 404 -3.48 -44.09 -7.77
CA PHE A 404 -2.49 -44.35 -6.72
C PHE A 404 -3.09 -45.08 -5.52
N ILE A 405 -4.29 -44.70 -5.09
CA ILE A 405 -5.01 -45.32 -3.97
C ILE A 405 -5.42 -46.75 -4.33
N ALA A 406 -5.95 -46.98 -5.53
CA ALA A 406 -6.44 -48.29 -5.96
C ALA A 406 -5.33 -49.35 -6.21
N ASN A 407 -4.08 -48.91 -6.38
CA ASN A 407 -2.93 -49.78 -6.69
C ASN A 407 -2.04 -50.11 -5.47
N GLN A 408 -2.41 -49.67 -4.26
CA GLN A 408 -1.80 -50.16 -3.02
C GLN A 408 -2.40 -51.51 -2.62
#